data_AF-A0AAD6F760-F1
#
_entry.id   AF-A0AAD6F760-F1
#
_cell.length_a   1.000
_cell.length_b   1.000
_cell.length_c   1.000
_cell.angle_alpha   90.00
_cell.angle_beta   90.00
_cell.angle_gamma   90.00
#
_symmetry.space_group_name_H-M   'P 1'
#
loop_
_entity.id
_entity.type
_entity.pdbx_description
1 polymer ?
#
loop_
_entity_poly.entity_id
_entity_poly.type
_entity_poly.pdbx_seq_one_letter_code
_entity_poly.pdbx_strand_id
1 'polypeptide(L)'
;MSVQRCFNSPIAQVGDEREVVQKKTFTKWVNSQLSKTGKPPVENLFSDLCDGRRLLELLEGLSGHELVRLERGFSRVHSLNNVNRALQILQKNNVELVNIGAADIVDGNHKLILGLIWSIIVHWQVKDVMKDVMEGLQQTNSEKILLSWVRQNTRQYPQVNVVNFSSSWNDGLAFNALIHSHRPELFDWASVEKKTSAIDRLEHAFNKAEQHMGIDRLLDPEDVAVPHPDKKSVLMYVTSLFQVLPQIISMESIKEVETLPRATASGAARMTTEEHYQIQTQQRFSQQITVSVAQGRVQSPSSQPRYKSYAYTQAAYVKSPEQKRRRCTDQFLSPGHEELQRGLSPLPPGSTSLESYQAALEEVLTWLLSAEDGLQGQPPISDNVEEVKEQFHTHEGYMVELTTHQGSVGRVLRAGAALLGERNLSEDEDSEVREQMNLLNARWEHLRVASMERQTRLHEARIKRMGAQPMGPDLEDVKHQVEEHKLLQEDLELEQVRVNSLTHMVVVVDETSGDSATAALESKLQ
;
A
#
# COMPACT_ATOMS: atom_id res chain seq x y z
N MET A 1 0.16 -43.25 -19.63
CA MET A 1 -0.68 -42.08 -19.96
C MET A 1 -1.38 -41.65 -18.69
N SER A 2 -0.76 -40.76 -17.91
CA SER A 2 -1.39 -40.20 -16.71
C SER A 2 -1.89 -38.80 -17.07
N VAL A 3 -3.20 -38.66 -17.05
CA VAL A 3 -3.92 -37.43 -17.41
C VAL A 3 -3.76 -36.42 -16.27
N GLN A 4 -3.08 -35.32 -16.57
CA GLN A 4 -3.05 -34.10 -15.77
C GLN A 4 -4.48 -33.58 -15.61
N ARG A 5 -5.10 -33.75 -14.43
CA ARG A 5 -6.32 -33.01 -14.08
C ARG A 5 -5.90 -31.66 -13.51
N CYS A 6 -5.86 -30.64 -14.37
CA CYS A 6 -5.77 -29.25 -13.96
C CYS A 6 -6.99 -28.90 -13.11
N PHE A 7 -6.75 -28.51 -11.85
CA PHE A 7 -7.73 -27.78 -11.04
C PHE A 7 -7.79 -26.33 -11.53
N ASN A 8 -8.56 -26.06 -12.59
CA ASN A 8 -8.97 -24.70 -12.92
C ASN A 8 -10.14 -24.32 -12.00
N SER A 9 -9.88 -23.51 -10.98
CA SER A 9 -10.93 -22.94 -10.13
C SER A 9 -11.65 -21.81 -10.89
N PRO A 10 -13.00 -21.80 -10.97
CA PRO A 10 -13.76 -20.73 -11.62
C PRO A 10 -13.47 -19.32 -11.07
N ILE A 11 -13.07 -19.21 -9.80
CA ILE A 11 -12.73 -17.95 -9.15
C ILE A 11 -11.44 -17.34 -9.74
N ALA A 12 -10.45 -18.18 -10.05
CA ALA A 12 -9.20 -17.74 -10.67
C ALA A 12 -9.41 -17.26 -12.12
N GLN A 13 -10.33 -17.88 -12.87
CA GLN A 13 -10.69 -17.45 -14.22
C GLN A 13 -11.39 -16.08 -14.23
N VAL A 14 -12.32 -15.84 -13.30
CA VAL A 14 -13.03 -14.55 -13.20
C VAL A 14 -12.09 -13.40 -12.79
N GLY A 15 -11.12 -13.66 -11.92
CA GLY A 15 -10.10 -12.67 -11.54
C GLY A 15 -9.19 -12.29 -12.71
N ASP A 16 -8.78 -13.26 -13.51
CA ASP A 16 -7.91 -13.07 -14.68
C ASP A 16 -8.64 -12.32 -15.81
N GLU A 17 -9.92 -12.64 -16.07
CA GLU A 17 -10.76 -11.91 -17.03
C GLU A 17 -10.95 -10.44 -16.64
N ARG A 18 -11.17 -10.14 -15.35
CA ARG A 18 -11.27 -8.75 -14.87
C ARG A 18 -9.95 -8.00 -15.03
N GLU A 19 -8.82 -8.65 -14.76
CA GLU A 19 -7.49 -8.05 -14.94
C GLU A 19 -7.26 -7.66 -16.41
N VAL A 20 -7.67 -8.54 -17.35
CA VAL A 20 -7.56 -8.29 -18.80
C VAL A 20 -8.42 -7.10 -19.22
N VAL A 21 -9.69 -7.04 -18.79
CA VAL A 21 -10.60 -5.92 -19.11
C VAL A 21 -10.08 -4.60 -18.54
N GLN A 22 -9.61 -4.61 -17.27
CA GLN A 22 -9.02 -3.43 -16.66
C GLN A 22 -7.76 -2.98 -17.38
N LYS A 23 -6.86 -3.90 -17.74
CA LYS A 23 -5.66 -3.58 -18.53
C LYS A 23 -6.04 -2.89 -19.84
N LYS A 24 -6.97 -3.46 -20.61
CA LYS A 24 -7.42 -2.91 -21.90
C LYS A 24 -7.98 -1.50 -21.73
N THR A 25 -8.89 -1.34 -20.77
CA THR A 25 -9.58 -0.08 -20.48
C THR A 25 -8.62 1.01 -19.98
N PHE A 26 -7.73 0.68 -19.04
CA PHE A 26 -6.74 1.62 -18.49
C PHE A 26 -5.70 1.99 -19.53
N THR A 27 -5.29 1.07 -20.40
CA THR A 27 -4.38 1.37 -21.52
C THR A 27 -4.99 2.39 -22.46
N LYS A 28 -6.27 2.23 -22.83
CA LYS A 28 -7.00 3.20 -23.67
C LYS A 28 -7.07 4.57 -22.99
N TRP A 29 -7.36 4.61 -21.69
CA TRP A 29 -7.40 5.88 -20.94
C TRP A 29 -6.03 6.55 -20.89
N VAL A 30 -4.96 5.81 -20.55
CA VAL A 30 -3.59 6.34 -20.55
C VAL A 30 -3.22 6.92 -21.92
N ASN A 31 -3.53 6.19 -22.99
CA ASN A 31 -3.25 6.63 -24.37
C ASN A 31 -4.06 7.86 -24.77
N SER A 32 -5.32 7.98 -24.33
CA SER A 32 -6.11 9.20 -24.49
C SER A 32 -5.39 10.40 -23.87
N GLN A 33 -4.90 10.28 -22.63
CA GLN A 33 -4.18 11.39 -21.97
C GLN A 33 -2.82 11.70 -22.63
N LEU A 34 -2.04 10.68 -23.00
CA LEU A 34 -0.75 10.86 -23.69
C LEU A 34 -0.92 11.50 -25.07
N SER A 35 -2.00 11.18 -25.79
CA SER A 35 -2.27 11.76 -27.11
C SER A 35 -2.50 13.28 -27.05
N LYS A 36 -3.13 13.78 -25.98
CA LYS A 36 -3.39 15.22 -25.78
C LYS A 36 -2.11 16.04 -25.65
N THR A 37 -1.03 15.42 -25.15
CA THR A 37 0.29 16.05 -25.01
C THR A 37 1.29 15.61 -26.09
N GLY A 38 0.82 14.91 -27.12
CA GLY A 38 1.64 14.45 -28.24
C GLY A 38 2.70 13.41 -27.86
N LYS A 39 2.51 12.70 -26.74
CA LYS A 39 3.44 11.67 -26.27
C LYS A 39 3.14 10.31 -26.93
N PRO A 40 4.16 9.47 -27.19
CA PRO A 40 3.95 8.13 -27.72
C PRO A 40 3.00 7.27 -26.87
N PRO A 41 2.15 6.44 -27.51
CA PRO A 41 1.23 5.56 -26.81
C PRO A 41 1.96 4.41 -26.10
N VAL A 42 1.30 3.87 -25.10
CA VAL A 42 1.62 2.60 -24.44
C VAL A 42 0.96 1.46 -25.21
N GLU A 43 1.75 0.45 -25.58
CA GLU A 43 1.27 -0.77 -26.24
C GLU A 43 0.94 -1.85 -25.22
N ASN A 44 1.82 -2.04 -24.24
CA ASN A 44 1.63 -2.98 -23.14
C ASN A 44 1.86 -2.30 -21.80
N LEU A 45 0.75 -2.00 -21.11
CA LEU A 45 0.72 -1.33 -19.81
C LEU A 45 1.68 -1.91 -18.77
N PHE A 46 1.90 -3.23 -18.78
CA PHE A 46 2.69 -3.91 -17.76
C PHE A 46 4.19 -3.89 -18.02
N SER A 47 4.63 -3.61 -19.25
CA SER A 47 6.06 -3.49 -19.59
C SER A 47 6.47 -2.04 -19.78
N ASP A 48 5.61 -1.24 -20.41
CA ASP A 48 5.98 0.09 -20.89
C ASP A 48 5.98 1.13 -19.77
N LEU A 49 5.43 0.79 -18.60
CA LEU A 49 5.50 1.60 -17.39
C LEU A 49 6.71 1.26 -16.50
N CYS A 50 7.37 0.12 -16.71
CA CYS A 50 8.42 -0.39 -15.82
C CYS A 50 9.67 0.49 -15.78
N ASP A 51 9.96 1.27 -16.82
CA ASP A 51 11.10 2.19 -16.85
C ASP A 51 10.79 3.57 -16.24
N GLY A 52 9.52 3.79 -15.83
CA GLY A 52 9.00 5.01 -15.24
C GLY A 52 8.82 6.18 -16.22
N ARG A 53 9.23 6.07 -17.49
CA ARG A 53 9.23 7.20 -18.43
C ARG A 53 7.84 7.55 -18.91
N ARG A 54 7.09 6.56 -19.39
CA ARG A 54 5.68 6.75 -19.80
C ARG A 54 4.83 7.24 -18.63
N LEU A 55 5.12 6.75 -17.43
CA LEU A 55 4.44 7.16 -16.20
C LEU A 55 4.71 8.64 -15.88
N LEU A 56 5.96 9.09 -15.95
CA LEU A 56 6.30 10.51 -15.75
C LEU A 56 5.66 11.41 -16.80
N GLU A 57 5.67 11.01 -18.08
CA GLU A 57 5.04 11.80 -19.14
C GLU A 57 3.52 11.88 -19.01
N LEU A 58 2.88 10.81 -18.55
CA LEU A 58 1.46 10.83 -18.19
C LEU A 58 1.19 11.86 -17.09
N LEU A 59 1.98 11.83 -16.02
CA LEU A 59 1.83 12.77 -14.90
C LEU A 59 2.13 14.22 -15.30
N GLU A 60 3.04 14.42 -16.24
CA GLU A 60 3.36 15.75 -16.80
C GLU A 60 2.13 16.33 -17.48
N GLY A 61 1.48 15.54 -18.32
CA GLY A 61 0.26 15.95 -19.01
C GLY A 61 -0.93 16.19 -18.08
N LEU A 62 -1.07 15.38 -17.03
CA LEU A 62 -2.14 15.52 -16.05
C LEU A 62 -1.92 16.70 -15.09
N SER A 63 -0.67 16.97 -14.69
CA SER A 63 -0.36 18.03 -13.72
C SER A 63 -0.20 19.41 -14.37
N GLY A 64 -0.07 19.48 -15.71
CA GLY A 64 0.08 20.73 -16.46
C GLY A 64 1.41 21.47 -16.24
N HIS A 65 2.39 20.83 -15.60
CA HIS A 65 3.73 21.39 -15.33
C HIS A 65 4.80 20.43 -15.84
N GLU A 66 5.89 20.99 -16.39
CA GLU A 66 7.05 20.20 -16.79
C GLU A 66 7.66 19.54 -15.55
N LEU A 67 7.51 18.22 -15.47
CA LEU A 67 8.11 17.44 -14.39
C LEU A 67 9.61 17.34 -14.63
N VAL A 68 10.39 17.47 -13.54
CA VAL A 68 11.86 17.49 -13.56
C VAL A 68 12.44 16.35 -14.42
N ARG A 69 13.49 16.69 -15.19
CA ARG A 69 14.32 15.85 -16.06
C ARG A 69 14.18 14.34 -15.84
N LEU A 70 13.73 13.64 -16.89
CA LEU A 70 13.83 12.19 -17.04
C LEU A 70 15.27 11.72 -16.82
N GLU A 71 15.48 10.73 -15.95
CA GLU A 71 16.78 10.07 -15.88
C GLU A 71 17.02 9.25 -17.15
N ARG A 72 18.17 9.50 -17.77
CA ARG A 72 18.57 8.85 -19.02
C ARG A 72 19.42 7.63 -18.69
N GLY A 73 18.91 6.45 -19.03
CA GLY A 73 19.61 5.19 -18.87
C GLY A 73 18.68 4.01 -19.05
N PHE A 74 19.26 2.81 -19.14
CA PHE A 74 18.53 1.54 -19.32
C PHE A 74 18.76 0.57 -18.16
N SER A 75 19.54 0.96 -17.15
CA SER A 75 19.75 0.10 -15.97
C SER A 75 18.55 0.16 -15.03
N ARG A 76 18.35 -0.90 -14.25
CA ARG A 76 17.27 -1.00 -13.25
C ARG A 76 17.28 0.17 -12.25
N VAL A 77 18.45 0.71 -11.91
CA VAL A 77 18.59 1.87 -11.02
C VAL A 77 17.92 3.11 -11.61
N HIS A 78 18.11 3.40 -12.91
CA HIS A 78 17.45 4.53 -13.57
C HIS A 78 15.93 4.34 -13.61
N SER A 79 15.46 3.11 -13.87
CA SER A 79 14.03 2.78 -13.82
C SER A 79 13.45 3.02 -12.42
N LEU A 80 14.12 2.56 -11.38
CA LEU A 80 13.71 2.80 -9.99
C LEU A 80 13.67 4.29 -9.66
N ASN A 81 14.65 5.08 -10.08
CA ASN A 81 14.67 6.51 -9.86
C ASN A 81 13.51 7.22 -10.56
N ASN A 82 13.26 6.91 -11.84
CA ASN A 82 12.12 7.47 -12.59
C ASN A 82 10.77 7.10 -11.94
N VAL A 83 10.59 5.84 -11.53
CA VAL A 83 9.36 5.40 -10.85
C VAL A 83 9.24 6.07 -9.48
N ASN A 84 10.29 6.09 -8.66
CA ASN A 84 10.29 6.78 -7.36
C ASN A 84 9.90 8.25 -7.51
N ARG A 85 10.44 8.92 -8.54
CA ARG A 85 10.08 10.30 -8.88
C ARG A 85 8.58 10.43 -9.16
N ALA A 86 8.01 9.52 -9.95
CA ALA A 86 6.59 9.48 -10.23
C ALA A 86 5.76 9.28 -8.96
N LEU A 87 6.14 8.33 -8.09
CA LEU A 87 5.44 8.08 -6.82
C LEU A 87 5.50 9.29 -5.88
N GLN A 88 6.63 10.00 -5.82
CA GLN A 88 6.75 11.26 -5.06
C GLN A 88 5.82 12.36 -5.61
N ILE A 89 5.66 12.46 -6.93
CA ILE A 89 4.74 13.42 -7.55
C ILE A 89 3.29 13.09 -7.17
N LEU A 90 2.93 11.82 -7.17
CA LEU A 90 1.62 11.35 -6.72
C LEU A 90 1.36 11.72 -5.25
N GLN A 91 2.32 11.45 -4.37
CA GLN A 91 2.22 11.81 -2.95
C GLN A 91 2.09 13.34 -2.76
N LYS A 92 2.86 14.15 -3.51
CA LYS A 92 2.77 15.61 -3.47
C LYS A 92 1.41 16.15 -3.95
N ASN A 93 0.72 15.41 -4.80
CA ASN A 93 -0.65 15.72 -5.24
C ASN A 93 -1.70 15.03 -4.36
N ASN A 94 -1.36 14.57 -3.16
CA ASN A 94 -2.27 13.93 -2.21
C ASN A 94 -2.96 12.67 -2.78
N VAL A 95 -2.24 11.91 -3.62
CA VAL A 95 -2.68 10.58 -4.05
C VAL A 95 -2.23 9.54 -3.02
N GLU A 96 -3.18 8.81 -2.46
CA GLU A 96 -2.91 7.73 -1.51
C GLU A 96 -2.35 6.50 -2.24
N LEU A 97 -1.12 6.12 -1.89
CA LEU A 97 -0.46 4.93 -2.41
C LEU A 97 -0.40 3.88 -1.29
N VAL A 98 -1.31 2.91 -1.32
CA VAL A 98 -1.37 1.84 -0.33
C VAL A 98 -0.59 0.63 -0.85
N ASN A 99 0.53 0.29 -0.20
CA ASN A 99 1.35 -0.88 -0.52
C ASN A 99 1.90 -0.93 -1.96
N ILE A 100 2.25 0.23 -2.55
CA ILE A 100 2.87 0.32 -3.88
C ILE A 100 4.25 0.95 -3.74
N GLY A 101 5.30 0.16 -4.00
CA GLY A 101 6.68 0.62 -4.07
C GLY A 101 7.19 0.73 -5.51
N ALA A 102 8.32 1.41 -5.70
CA ALA A 102 8.91 1.54 -7.04
C ALA A 102 9.40 0.22 -7.62
N ALA A 103 9.94 -0.68 -6.78
CA ALA A 103 10.38 -2.01 -7.20
C ALA A 103 9.22 -2.81 -7.81
N ASP A 104 8.01 -2.72 -7.25
CA ASP A 104 6.84 -3.43 -7.75
C ASP A 104 6.48 -3.06 -9.19
N ILE A 105 6.65 -1.79 -9.54
CA ILE A 105 6.37 -1.28 -10.89
C ILE A 105 7.50 -1.67 -11.84
N VAL A 106 8.75 -1.47 -11.43
CA VAL A 106 9.93 -1.81 -12.27
C VAL A 106 9.99 -3.31 -12.57
N ASP A 107 9.63 -4.15 -11.60
CA ASP A 107 9.63 -5.60 -11.73
C ASP A 107 8.35 -6.14 -12.40
N GLY A 108 7.42 -5.26 -12.81
CA GLY A 108 6.28 -5.62 -13.65
C GLY A 108 5.11 -6.28 -12.91
N ASN A 109 4.87 -5.95 -11.63
CA ASN A 109 3.75 -6.52 -10.89
C ASN A 109 2.41 -5.98 -11.42
N HIS A 110 1.71 -6.78 -12.23
CA HIS A 110 0.47 -6.38 -12.92
C HIS A 110 -0.58 -5.78 -11.98
N LYS A 111 -0.80 -6.38 -10.82
CA LYS A 111 -1.84 -5.95 -9.87
C LYS A 111 -1.52 -4.60 -9.26
N LEU A 112 -0.25 -4.38 -8.90
CA LEU A 112 0.20 -3.11 -8.36
C LEU A 112 0.29 -2.03 -9.44
N ILE A 113 0.61 -2.38 -10.68
CA ILE A 113 0.54 -1.47 -11.83
C ILE A 113 -0.91 -1.02 -12.08
N LEU A 114 -1.87 -1.95 -12.12
CA LEU A 114 -3.30 -1.60 -12.24
C LEU A 114 -3.78 -0.77 -11.04
N GLY A 115 -3.32 -1.10 -9.83
CA GLY A 115 -3.59 -0.33 -8.62
C GLY A 115 -3.09 1.11 -8.73
N LEU A 116 -1.85 1.29 -9.18
CA LEU A 116 -1.24 2.59 -9.40
C LEU A 116 -2.00 3.43 -10.43
N ILE A 117 -2.25 2.86 -11.63
CA ILE A 117 -2.98 3.56 -12.68
C ILE A 117 -4.40 3.90 -12.23
N TRP A 118 -5.05 3.02 -11.48
CA TRP A 118 -6.35 3.31 -10.87
C TRP A 118 -6.30 4.49 -9.90
N SER A 119 -5.29 4.57 -9.02
CA SER A 119 -5.13 5.72 -8.11
C SER A 119 -4.95 7.03 -8.88
N ILE A 120 -4.24 7.00 -10.01
CA ILE A 120 -4.09 8.16 -10.91
C ILE A 120 -5.43 8.54 -11.54
N ILE A 121 -6.17 7.58 -12.10
CA ILE A 121 -7.50 7.79 -12.68
C ILE A 121 -8.44 8.40 -11.62
N VAL A 122 -8.49 7.84 -10.41
CA VAL A 122 -9.35 8.34 -9.34
C VAL A 122 -9.02 9.79 -9.01
N HIS A 123 -7.74 10.17 -8.96
CA HIS A 123 -7.35 11.53 -8.65
C HIS A 123 -7.72 12.51 -9.77
N TRP A 124 -7.19 12.31 -10.99
CA TRP A 124 -7.34 13.28 -12.08
C TRP A 124 -8.62 13.13 -12.92
N GLN A 125 -9.10 11.91 -13.15
CA GLN A 125 -10.33 11.73 -13.93
C GLN A 125 -11.58 11.88 -13.05
N VAL A 126 -11.56 11.39 -11.80
CA VAL A 126 -12.76 11.35 -10.95
C VAL A 126 -12.80 12.54 -9.99
N LYS A 127 -11.86 12.64 -9.05
CA LYS A 127 -11.89 13.69 -8.02
C LYS A 127 -11.76 15.08 -8.61
N ASP A 128 -10.86 15.28 -9.57
CA ASP A 128 -10.63 16.60 -10.17
C ASP A 128 -11.84 17.07 -11.01
N VAL A 129 -12.40 16.19 -11.86
CA VAL A 129 -13.63 16.49 -12.64
C VAL A 129 -14.81 16.84 -11.74
N MET A 130 -14.90 16.24 -10.55
CA MET A 130 -16.01 16.45 -9.62
C MET A 130 -15.73 17.48 -8.55
N LYS A 131 -14.56 18.14 -8.57
CA LYS A 131 -14.06 18.99 -7.47
C LYS A 131 -15.06 20.07 -7.07
N ASP A 132 -15.55 20.86 -8.02
CA ASP A 132 -16.47 21.97 -7.77
C ASP A 132 -17.83 21.48 -7.23
N VAL A 133 -18.31 20.34 -7.75
CA VAL A 133 -19.56 19.70 -7.32
C VAL A 133 -19.41 19.14 -5.90
N MET A 134 -18.28 18.49 -5.62
CA MET A 134 -17.96 17.93 -4.30
C MET A 134 -17.84 19.03 -3.24
N GLU A 135 -17.20 20.16 -3.58
CA GLU A 135 -17.08 21.33 -2.72
C GLU A 135 -18.45 21.98 -2.47
N GLY A 136 -19.22 22.26 -3.52
CA GLY A 136 -20.54 22.89 -3.42
C GLY A 136 -21.56 22.05 -2.65
N LEU A 137 -21.48 20.72 -2.71
CA LEU A 137 -22.37 19.80 -2.02
C LEU A 137 -21.83 19.31 -0.67
N GLN A 138 -20.58 19.64 -0.32
CA GLN A 138 -19.86 19.09 0.84
C GLN A 138 -19.92 17.55 0.90
N GLN A 139 -19.79 16.90 -0.27
CA GLN A 139 -19.83 15.45 -0.41
C GLN A 139 -18.50 14.92 -0.95
N THR A 140 -17.91 13.95 -0.27
CA THR A 140 -16.61 13.37 -0.66
C THR A 140 -16.75 12.06 -1.46
N ASN A 141 -17.95 11.48 -1.51
CA ASN A 141 -18.19 10.20 -2.17
C ASN A 141 -18.62 10.41 -3.63
N SER A 142 -17.65 10.36 -4.55
CA SER A 142 -17.88 10.52 -5.99
C SER A 142 -18.86 9.49 -6.55
N GLU A 143 -18.86 8.26 -6.04
CA GLU A 143 -19.80 7.22 -6.48
C GLU A 143 -21.24 7.60 -6.18
N LYS A 144 -21.52 8.13 -4.98
CA LYS A 144 -22.87 8.61 -4.62
C LYS A 144 -23.31 9.77 -5.51
N ILE A 145 -22.41 10.72 -5.77
CA ILE A 145 -22.69 11.89 -6.61
C ILE A 145 -23.03 11.43 -8.04
N LEU A 146 -22.18 10.59 -8.64
CA LEU A 146 -22.43 10.03 -9.97
C LEU A 146 -23.73 9.23 -10.01
N LEU A 147 -23.99 8.38 -9.00
CA LEU A 147 -25.19 7.56 -8.99
C LEU A 147 -26.45 8.42 -8.89
N SER A 148 -26.41 9.49 -8.11
CA SER A 148 -27.48 10.47 -8.01
C SER A 148 -27.73 11.16 -9.36
N TRP A 149 -26.67 11.68 -9.98
CA TRP A 149 -26.74 12.32 -11.29
C TRP A 149 -27.30 11.39 -12.37
N VAL A 150 -26.84 10.14 -12.42
CA VAL A 150 -27.32 9.17 -13.40
C VAL A 150 -28.81 8.92 -13.22
N ARG A 151 -29.25 8.62 -11.99
CA ARG A 151 -30.65 8.32 -11.70
C ARG A 151 -31.58 9.48 -12.01
N GLN A 152 -31.14 10.71 -11.72
CA GLN A 152 -31.92 11.91 -12.04
C GLN A 152 -32.14 12.04 -13.55
N ASN A 153 -31.09 11.80 -14.34
CA ASN A 153 -31.14 11.91 -15.80
C ASN A 153 -31.83 10.72 -16.49
N THR A 154 -31.88 9.55 -15.84
CA THR A 154 -32.57 8.37 -16.38
C THR A 154 -33.99 8.19 -15.87
N ARG A 155 -34.50 9.09 -15.00
CA ARG A 155 -35.80 8.94 -14.32
C ARG A 155 -36.99 8.79 -15.26
N GLN A 156 -36.90 9.36 -16.46
CA GLN A 156 -37.97 9.33 -17.47
C GLN A 156 -38.01 8.04 -18.32
N TYR A 157 -37.07 7.12 -18.12
CA TYR A 157 -36.99 5.86 -18.88
C TYR A 157 -37.38 4.69 -17.98
N PRO A 158 -38.61 4.16 -18.08
CA PRO A 158 -39.11 3.16 -17.13
C PRO A 158 -38.32 1.84 -17.11
N GLN A 159 -37.67 1.50 -18.22
CA GLN A 159 -36.85 0.29 -18.35
C GLN A 159 -35.46 0.44 -17.72
N VAL A 160 -35.07 1.64 -17.30
CA VAL A 160 -33.72 1.94 -16.81
C VAL A 160 -33.75 2.17 -15.30
N ASN A 161 -33.12 1.27 -14.56
CA ASN A 161 -32.93 1.41 -13.12
C ASN A 161 -31.47 1.22 -12.73
N VAL A 162 -30.78 2.33 -12.49
CA VAL A 162 -29.37 2.33 -12.11
C VAL A 162 -29.23 2.35 -10.58
N VAL A 163 -28.62 1.30 -10.03
CA VAL A 163 -28.36 1.16 -8.57
C VAL A 163 -26.89 0.85 -8.25
N ASN A 164 -26.06 0.58 -9.27
CA ASN A 164 -24.63 0.32 -9.12
C ASN A 164 -23.87 0.72 -10.40
N PHE A 165 -22.54 0.65 -10.38
CA PHE A 165 -21.66 0.86 -11.54
C PHE A 165 -21.16 -0.45 -12.14
N SER A 166 -21.98 -1.50 -12.14
CA SER A 166 -21.65 -2.79 -12.74
C SER A 166 -22.87 -3.34 -13.48
N SER A 167 -23.60 -4.29 -12.91
CA SER A 167 -24.73 -4.98 -13.57
C SER A 167 -25.85 -4.04 -14.04
N SER A 168 -26.04 -2.86 -13.46
CA SER A 168 -27.02 -1.88 -13.95
C SER A 168 -26.73 -1.32 -15.35
N TRP A 169 -25.56 -1.60 -15.91
CA TRP A 169 -25.08 -1.02 -17.18
C TRP A 169 -24.91 -2.05 -18.30
N ASN A 170 -24.99 -3.34 -17.98
CA ASN A 170 -24.60 -4.41 -18.90
C ASN A 170 -25.54 -4.61 -20.09
N ASP A 171 -26.79 -4.13 -19.99
CA ASP A 171 -27.77 -4.20 -21.07
C ASP A 171 -27.68 -3.04 -22.08
N GLY A 172 -26.83 -2.06 -21.80
CA GLY A 172 -26.59 -0.86 -22.60
C GLY A 172 -27.67 0.23 -22.53
N LEU A 173 -28.79 0.01 -21.83
CA LEU A 173 -29.88 0.99 -21.80
C LEU A 173 -29.51 2.25 -21.01
N ALA A 174 -28.80 2.09 -19.88
CA ALA A 174 -28.39 3.22 -19.05
C ALA A 174 -27.52 4.24 -19.80
N PHE A 175 -26.55 3.77 -20.60
CA PHE A 175 -25.70 4.66 -21.42
C PHE A 175 -26.51 5.43 -22.46
N ASN A 176 -27.40 4.75 -23.18
CA ASN A 176 -28.26 5.41 -24.17
C ASN A 176 -29.21 6.42 -23.50
N ALA A 177 -29.76 6.10 -22.33
CA ALA A 177 -30.71 6.96 -21.63
C ALA A 177 -30.04 8.28 -21.20
N LEU A 178 -28.80 8.22 -20.70
CA LEU A 178 -28.02 9.41 -20.35
C LEU A 178 -27.72 10.31 -21.54
N ILE A 179 -27.38 9.72 -22.68
CA ILE A 179 -27.13 10.49 -23.90
C ILE A 179 -28.45 11.13 -24.37
N HIS A 180 -29.53 10.34 -24.47
CA HIS A 180 -30.82 10.81 -24.95
C HIS A 180 -31.48 11.84 -24.01
N SER A 181 -31.26 11.77 -22.69
CA SER A 181 -31.85 12.74 -21.74
C SER A 181 -31.32 14.15 -21.95
N HIS A 182 -30.06 14.26 -22.36
CA HIS A 182 -29.40 15.56 -22.61
C HIS A 182 -29.42 15.97 -24.08
N ARG A 183 -29.50 14.98 -24.98
CA ARG A 183 -29.41 15.16 -26.44
C ARG A 183 -30.48 14.30 -27.16
N PRO A 184 -31.78 14.56 -26.94
CA PRO A 184 -32.87 13.76 -27.52
C PRO A 184 -32.91 13.82 -29.05
N GLU A 185 -32.27 14.82 -29.66
CA GLU A 185 -32.20 14.99 -31.11
C GLU A 185 -31.30 13.96 -31.82
N LEU A 186 -30.41 13.27 -31.09
CA LEU A 186 -29.39 12.41 -31.70
C LEU A 186 -29.95 11.07 -32.21
N PHE A 187 -31.04 10.59 -31.62
CA PHE A 187 -31.73 9.36 -31.99
C PHE A 187 -33.09 9.24 -31.29
N ASP A 188 -33.99 8.42 -31.84
CA ASP A 188 -35.25 8.07 -31.18
C ASP A 188 -35.03 6.93 -30.15
N TRP A 189 -35.52 7.11 -28.93
CA TRP A 189 -35.45 6.12 -27.85
C TRP A 189 -36.07 4.77 -28.24
N ALA A 190 -37.20 4.78 -28.95
CA ALA A 190 -37.87 3.54 -29.35
C ALA A 190 -37.00 2.68 -30.28
N SER A 191 -36.07 3.30 -31.01
CA SER A 191 -35.10 2.58 -31.85
C SER A 191 -34.04 1.82 -31.05
N VAL A 192 -33.76 2.25 -29.81
CA VAL A 192 -32.82 1.57 -28.89
C VAL A 192 -33.52 0.42 -28.18
N GLU A 193 -34.76 0.63 -27.73
CA GLU A 193 -35.56 -0.42 -27.08
C GLU A 193 -35.79 -1.64 -27.98
N LYS A 194 -36.00 -1.41 -29.28
CA LYS A 194 -36.18 -2.46 -30.29
C LYS A 194 -34.93 -3.31 -30.53
N LYS A 195 -33.73 -2.81 -30.20
CA LYS A 195 -32.50 -3.62 -30.32
C LYS A 195 -32.56 -4.71 -29.28
N THR A 196 -32.42 -5.97 -29.68
CA THR A 196 -32.50 -7.12 -28.77
C THR A 196 -31.16 -7.45 -28.14
N SER A 197 -30.05 -7.06 -28.77
CA SER A 197 -28.69 -7.30 -28.31
C SER A 197 -28.19 -6.17 -27.42
N ALA A 198 -27.65 -6.51 -26.25
CA ALA A 198 -26.96 -5.57 -25.37
C ALA A 198 -25.72 -4.96 -26.05
N ILE A 199 -24.98 -5.78 -26.81
CA ILE A 199 -23.81 -5.37 -27.60
C ILE A 199 -24.19 -4.24 -28.56
N ASP A 200 -25.28 -4.39 -29.31
CA ASP A 200 -25.70 -3.38 -30.29
C ASP A 200 -26.12 -2.06 -29.63
N ARG A 201 -26.71 -2.13 -28.42
CA ARG A 201 -27.08 -0.94 -27.63
C ARG A 201 -25.84 -0.23 -27.10
N LEU A 202 -24.87 -0.99 -26.59
CA LEU A 202 -23.59 -0.46 -26.10
C LEU A 202 -22.78 0.18 -27.22
N GLU A 203 -22.63 -0.53 -28.34
CA GLU A 203 -21.97 -0.04 -29.55
C GLU A 203 -22.62 1.25 -30.06
N HIS A 204 -23.97 1.29 -30.07
CA HIS A 204 -24.70 2.50 -30.44
C HIS A 204 -24.40 3.68 -29.50
N ALA A 205 -24.44 3.46 -28.18
CA ALA A 205 -24.15 4.51 -27.20
C ALA A 205 -22.72 5.04 -27.33
N PHE A 206 -21.73 4.15 -27.44
CA PHE A 206 -20.32 4.53 -27.53
C PHE A 206 -20.01 5.27 -28.83
N ASN A 207 -20.59 4.84 -29.97
CA ASN A 207 -20.46 5.57 -31.23
C ASN A 207 -21.09 6.97 -31.19
N LYS A 208 -22.27 7.10 -30.56
CA LYS A 208 -22.92 8.41 -30.42
C LYS A 208 -22.14 9.36 -29.52
N ALA A 209 -21.58 8.85 -28.44
CA ALA A 209 -20.73 9.62 -27.52
C ALA A 209 -19.44 10.10 -28.20
N GLU A 210 -18.75 9.23 -28.94
CA GLU A 210 -17.54 9.58 -29.68
C GLU A 210 -17.82 10.64 -30.75
N GLN A 211 -18.79 10.39 -31.62
CA GLN A 211 -19.05 11.24 -32.80
C GLN A 211 -19.59 12.62 -32.46
N HIS A 212 -20.41 12.74 -31.41
CA HIS A 212 -21.13 13.98 -31.10
C HIS A 212 -20.65 14.68 -29.83
N MET A 213 -19.88 14.00 -28.98
CA MET A 213 -19.46 14.53 -27.67
C MET A 213 -17.95 14.45 -27.46
N GLY A 214 -17.20 13.86 -28.40
CA GLY A 214 -15.74 13.75 -28.32
C GLY A 214 -15.27 12.86 -27.16
N ILE A 215 -16.11 11.92 -26.71
CA ILE A 215 -15.76 10.96 -25.65
C ILE A 215 -15.08 9.75 -26.29
N ASP A 216 -13.84 9.48 -25.90
CA ASP A 216 -13.10 8.32 -26.36
C ASP A 216 -13.79 7.00 -26.01
N ARG A 217 -13.70 6.01 -26.90
CA ARG A 217 -14.26 4.66 -26.70
C ARG A 217 -13.42 3.81 -25.74
N LEU A 218 -13.44 4.15 -24.46
CA LEU A 218 -12.65 3.48 -23.41
C LEU A 218 -13.11 2.04 -23.13
N LEU A 219 -14.39 1.75 -23.34
CA LEU A 219 -15.01 0.45 -23.11
C LEU A 219 -15.33 -0.25 -24.43
N ASP A 220 -15.15 -1.56 -24.46
CA ASP A 220 -15.65 -2.38 -25.56
C ASP A 220 -16.99 -3.03 -25.17
N PRO A 221 -17.97 -3.10 -26.09
CA PRO A 221 -19.28 -3.66 -25.79
C PRO A 221 -19.23 -5.06 -25.17
N GLU A 222 -18.35 -5.93 -25.66
CA GLU A 222 -18.20 -7.31 -25.19
C GLU A 222 -17.75 -7.41 -23.73
N ASP A 223 -16.95 -6.45 -23.28
CA ASP A 223 -16.42 -6.41 -21.91
C ASP A 223 -17.46 -5.87 -20.91
N VAL A 224 -18.52 -5.21 -21.42
CA VAL A 224 -19.61 -4.63 -20.63
C VAL A 224 -20.86 -5.52 -20.65
N ALA A 225 -21.16 -6.18 -21.77
CA ALA A 225 -22.33 -7.04 -21.96
C ALA A 225 -22.21 -8.41 -21.26
N VAL A 226 -21.70 -8.41 -20.03
CA VAL A 226 -21.53 -9.57 -19.16
C VAL A 226 -22.36 -9.38 -17.88
N PRO A 227 -22.66 -10.43 -17.09
CA PRO A 227 -23.50 -10.29 -15.89
C PRO A 227 -22.94 -9.29 -14.85
N HIS A 228 -21.61 -9.20 -14.74
CA HIS A 228 -20.93 -8.42 -13.70
C HIS A 228 -19.74 -7.64 -14.27
N PRO A 229 -19.96 -6.63 -15.12
CA PRO A 229 -18.89 -5.87 -15.75
C PRO A 229 -18.02 -5.17 -14.71
N ASP A 230 -16.78 -4.85 -15.08
CA ASP A 230 -15.84 -4.24 -14.15
C ASP A 230 -16.29 -2.85 -13.69
N LYS A 231 -16.43 -2.70 -12.37
CA LYS A 231 -16.96 -1.48 -11.75
C LYS A 231 -16.10 -0.25 -12.04
N LYS A 232 -14.77 -0.40 -12.01
CA LYS A 232 -13.83 0.70 -12.20
C LYS A 232 -13.90 1.24 -13.62
N SER A 233 -13.98 0.33 -14.58
CA SER A 233 -14.09 0.61 -16.01
C SER A 233 -15.39 1.37 -16.33
N VAL A 234 -16.54 0.88 -15.83
CA VAL A 234 -17.84 1.58 -15.99
C VAL A 234 -17.80 2.96 -15.33
N LEU A 235 -17.32 3.06 -14.09
CA LEU A 235 -17.23 4.36 -13.38
C LEU A 235 -16.42 5.37 -14.19
N MET A 236 -15.26 4.96 -14.70
CA MET A 236 -14.36 5.82 -15.48
C MET A 236 -15.05 6.37 -16.75
N TYR A 237 -15.78 5.54 -17.48
CA TYR A 237 -16.51 5.97 -18.67
C TYR A 237 -17.69 6.89 -18.32
N VAL A 238 -18.42 6.59 -17.26
CA VAL A 238 -19.53 7.45 -16.78
C VAL A 238 -19.01 8.81 -16.33
N THR A 239 -17.85 8.87 -15.69
CA THR A 239 -17.20 10.15 -15.37
C THR A 239 -16.84 10.95 -16.61
N SER A 240 -16.46 10.28 -17.71
CA SER A 240 -16.19 10.96 -19.00
C SER A 240 -17.47 11.57 -19.59
N LEU A 241 -18.62 10.89 -19.46
CA LEU A 241 -19.94 11.44 -19.80
C LEU A 241 -20.30 12.62 -18.90
N PHE A 242 -20.10 12.49 -17.59
CA PHE A 242 -20.36 13.53 -16.60
C PHE A 242 -19.56 14.81 -16.86
N GLN A 243 -18.32 14.68 -17.32
CA GLN A 243 -17.45 15.81 -17.61
C GLN A 243 -17.98 16.73 -18.72
N VAL A 244 -18.64 16.17 -19.74
CA VAL A 244 -19.09 16.92 -20.92
C VAL A 244 -20.58 17.24 -20.93
N LEU A 245 -21.37 16.61 -20.05
CA LEU A 245 -22.80 16.83 -19.90
C LEU A 245 -23.12 17.78 -18.75
N PRO A 246 -24.28 18.47 -18.78
CA PRO A 246 -24.73 19.30 -17.66
C PRO A 246 -24.71 18.59 -16.30
N GLN A 247 -24.04 19.21 -15.33
CA GLN A 247 -23.79 18.66 -13.99
C GLN A 247 -24.78 19.19 -12.95
N ILE A 248 -26.09 19.03 -13.21
CA ILE A 248 -27.13 19.48 -12.28
C ILE A 248 -27.37 18.37 -11.24
N ILE A 249 -27.01 18.62 -9.97
CA ILE A 249 -27.18 17.69 -8.85
C ILE A 249 -27.68 18.45 -7.63
N SER A 250 -28.60 17.86 -6.85
CA SER A 250 -29.07 18.44 -5.58
C SER A 250 -28.78 17.54 -4.38
N MET A 251 -28.72 18.11 -3.18
CA MET A 251 -28.56 17.33 -1.96
C MET A 251 -29.74 16.37 -1.69
N GLU A 252 -30.94 16.71 -2.17
CA GLU A 252 -32.12 15.87 -2.05
C GLU A 252 -31.99 14.59 -2.89
N SER A 253 -31.51 14.71 -4.13
CA SER A 253 -31.28 13.56 -5.00
C SER A 253 -30.16 12.67 -4.49
N ILE A 254 -29.17 13.21 -3.75
CA ILE A 254 -28.12 12.42 -3.10
C ILE A 254 -28.68 11.60 -1.93
N LYS A 255 -29.55 12.20 -1.10
CA LYS A 255 -30.19 11.48 0.01
C LYS A 255 -31.07 10.33 -0.48
N GLU A 256 -31.74 10.48 -1.62
CA GLU A 256 -32.53 9.40 -2.23
C GLU A 256 -31.66 8.16 -2.51
N VAL A 257 -30.42 8.34 -2.96
CA VAL A 257 -29.47 7.25 -3.20
C VAL A 257 -29.15 6.46 -1.93
N GLU A 258 -29.12 7.11 -0.76
CA GLU A 258 -28.84 6.43 0.52
C GLU A 258 -29.98 5.51 0.97
N THR A 259 -31.20 5.76 0.47
CA THR A 259 -32.39 4.95 0.76
C THR A 259 -32.54 3.75 -0.16
N LEU A 260 -31.70 3.64 -1.21
CA LEU A 260 -31.75 2.51 -2.12
C LEU A 260 -31.42 1.20 -1.37
N PRO A 261 -32.04 0.07 -1.79
CA PRO A 261 -31.70 -1.23 -1.22
C PRO A 261 -30.21 -1.48 -1.38
N ARG A 262 -29.48 -1.44 -0.26
CA ARG A 262 -28.10 -1.90 -0.23
C ARG A 262 -28.19 -3.39 -0.56
N ALA A 263 -27.68 -3.80 -1.72
CA ALA A 263 -27.46 -5.21 -1.99
C ALA A 263 -26.71 -5.74 -0.76
N THR A 264 -27.35 -6.61 0.01
CA THR A 264 -26.80 -7.13 1.25
C THR A 264 -25.42 -7.66 0.93
N ALA A 265 -24.44 -7.20 1.72
CA ALA A 265 -23.03 -7.55 1.63
C ALA A 265 -22.77 -9.02 2.03
N SER A 266 -23.69 -9.93 1.69
CA SER A 266 -23.65 -11.35 2.01
C SER A 266 -22.92 -12.17 0.94
N GLY A 267 -22.60 -11.58 -0.23
CA GLY A 267 -21.90 -12.26 -1.32
C GLY A 267 -20.71 -11.52 -1.93
N ALA A 268 -20.76 -10.17 -2.01
CA ALA A 268 -19.70 -9.40 -2.68
C ALA A 268 -18.54 -8.97 -1.74
N ALA A 269 -18.79 -8.81 -0.44
CA ALA A 269 -17.74 -8.47 0.54
C ALA A 269 -16.79 -9.64 0.86
N ARG A 270 -17.16 -10.88 0.47
CA ARG A 270 -16.28 -12.06 0.52
C ARG A 270 -15.44 -12.27 -0.73
N MET A 271 -15.51 -11.39 -1.73
CA MET A 271 -14.65 -11.48 -2.92
C MET A 271 -13.56 -10.39 -2.96
N THR A 272 -13.83 -9.17 -2.50
CA THR A 272 -12.81 -8.10 -2.53
C THR A 272 -11.81 -8.16 -1.38
N THR A 273 -12.20 -8.75 -0.25
CA THR A 273 -11.37 -8.84 0.96
C THR A 273 -10.54 -10.14 0.98
N GLU A 274 -11.07 -11.22 0.38
CA GLU A 274 -10.38 -12.52 0.28
C GLU A 274 -9.39 -12.58 -0.90
N GLU A 275 -9.57 -11.82 -1.99
CA GLU A 275 -8.56 -11.74 -3.05
C GLU A 275 -7.31 -10.97 -2.62
N HIS A 276 -7.43 -9.89 -1.82
CA HIS A 276 -6.27 -9.20 -1.25
C HIS A 276 -5.47 -10.09 -0.28
N TYR A 277 -6.12 -11.08 0.35
CA TYR A 277 -5.47 -11.96 1.33
C TYR A 277 -4.92 -13.27 0.71
N GLN A 278 -5.51 -13.77 -0.38
CA GLN A 278 -5.08 -15.02 -1.02
C GLN A 278 -3.93 -14.87 -2.03
N ILE A 279 -3.73 -13.67 -2.60
CA ILE A 279 -2.55 -13.41 -3.46
C ILE A 279 -1.26 -13.38 -2.61
N GLN A 280 -1.37 -12.92 -1.36
CA GLN A 280 -0.23 -12.81 -0.45
C GLN A 280 0.34 -14.18 -0.01
N THR A 281 -0.47 -15.25 -0.09
CA THR A 281 -0.05 -16.60 0.31
C THR A 281 0.47 -17.46 -0.83
N GLN A 282 0.08 -17.21 -2.10
CA GLN A 282 0.57 -17.99 -3.24
C GLN A 282 1.88 -17.48 -3.86
N GLN A 283 2.26 -16.21 -3.68
CA GLN A 283 3.55 -15.71 -4.18
C GLN A 283 4.77 -16.10 -3.32
N ARG A 284 4.58 -16.76 -2.17
CA ARG A 284 5.69 -17.31 -1.36
C ARG A 284 6.23 -18.66 -1.86
N PHE A 285 5.64 -19.26 -2.90
CA PHE A 285 6.06 -20.58 -3.40
C PHE A 285 6.39 -20.59 -4.90
N SER A 286 7.30 -19.73 -5.36
CA SER A 286 8.10 -20.03 -6.56
C SER A 286 9.32 -19.11 -6.67
N GLN A 287 10.29 -19.25 -5.77
CA GLN A 287 11.69 -18.90 -6.04
C GLN A 287 12.62 -19.89 -5.31
N GLN A 288 12.64 -21.14 -5.76
CA GLN A 288 13.79 -22.02 -5.54
C GLN A 288 14.74 -21.87 -6.73
N ILE A 289 15.71 -20.96 -6.61
CA ILE A 289 16.85 -20.92 -7.52
C ILE A 289 17.74 -22.13 -7.17
N THR A 290 17.74 -23.12 -8.04
CA THR A 290 18.74 -24.20 -8.01
C THR A 290 19.96 -23.71 -8.78
N VAL A 291 21.08 -23.42 -8.09
CA VAL A 291 22.37 -23.19 -8.76
C VAL A 291 23.18 -24.48 -8.70
N SER A 292 23.29 -25.16 -9.86
CA SER A 292 24.24 -26.25 -10.06
C SER A 292 25.62 -25.67 -10.40
N VAL A 293 26.64 -25.99 -9.60
CA VAL A 293 28.03 -25.58 -9.84
C VAL A 293 28.79 -26.72 -10.52
N ALA A 294 29.17 -26.54 -11.78
CA ALA A 294 30.12 -27.40 -12.47
C ALA A 294 31.56 -27.05 -12.01
N GLN A 295 32.27 -28.04 -11.48
CA GLN A 295 33.67 -27.92 -11.05
C GLN A 295 34.62 -27.96 -12.26
N GLY A 296 35.48 -26.95 -12.39
CA GLY A 296 36.67 -26.96 -13.26
C GLY A 296 37.87 -26.39 -12.51
N ARG A 297 38.87 -27.24 -12.23
CA ARG A 297 40.12 -26.93 -11.52
C ARG A 297 41.15 -26.28 -12.45
N VAL A 298 41.81 -25.20 -12.00
CA VAL A 298 43.21 -24.88 -12.35
C VAL A 298 43.90 -24.27 -11.12
N GLN A 299 45.13 -24.70 -10.82
CA GLN A 299 45.94 -24.34 -9.64
C GLN A 299 47.18 -23.49 -10.03
N SER A 300 47.54 -22.57 -9.11
CA SER A 300 48.87 -21.99 -8.78
C SER A 300 49.36 -20.71 -9.52
N PRO A 301 50.28 -19.88 -8.93
CA PRO A 301 50.37 -19.39 -7.54
C PRO A 301 50.76 -17.88 -7.36
N SER A 302 50.37 -17.27 -6.21
CA SER A 302 50.95 -16.07 -5.53
C SER A 302 50.90 -14.68 -6.24
N SER A 303 50.60 -13.52 -5.63
CA SER A 303 50.59 -13.02 -4.23
C SER A 303 49.57 -11.85 -4.05
N GLN A 304 48.70 -11.95 -3.03
CA GLN A 304 47.73 -10.98 -2.47
C GLN A 304 46.68 -10.33 -3.40
N PRO A 305 45.39 -10.35 -2.98
CA PRO A 305 44.77 -9.07 -2.62
C PRO A 305 43.90 -9.08 -1.35
N ARG A 306 43.70 -7.84 -0.90
CA ARG A 306 42.90 -7.32 0.20
C ARG A 306 41.40 -7.63 0.08
N TYR A 307 40.74 -7.50 1.24
CA TYR A 307 39.30 -7.39 1.48
C TYR A 307 38.53 -8.72 1.64
N LYS A 308 38.08 -8.96 2.88
CA LYS A 308 37.18 -10.06 3.26
C LYS A 308 35.74 -9.56 3.13
N SER A 309 35.00 -10.09 2.16
CA SER A 309 33.54 -9.99 2.15
C SER A 309 32.99 -10.86 3.28
N TYR A 310 32.27 -10.29 4.23
CA TYR A 310 31.46 -11.09 5.15
C TYR A 310 30.15 -11.47 4.47
N ALA A 311 30.17 -12.63 3.82
CA ALA A 311 28.99 -13.45 3.63
C ALA A 311 28.70 -14.15 4.96
N TYR A 312 27.56 -13.87 5.60
CA TYR A 312 27.14 -14.61 6.79
C TYR A 312 26.27 -15.79 6.39
N THR A 313 26.87 -16.98 6.42
CA THR A 313 26.17 -18.25 6.47
C THR A 313 26.92 -19.14 7.45
N GLN A 314 26.34 -19.44 8.61
CA GLN A 314 26.11 -20.80 9.09
C GLN A 314 25.53 -20.83 10.51
N ALA A 315 24.67 -21.82 10.68
CA ALA A 315 23.92 -22.16 11.88
C ALA A 315 24.81 -22.67 13.03
N ALA A 316 24.37 -22.42 14.27
CA ALA A 316 24.71 -23.26 15.40
C ALA A 316 23.47 -23.46 16.29
N TYR A 317 23.08 -24.72 16.42
CA TYR A 317 22.05 -25.27 17.31
C TYR A 317 22.10 -24.70 18.73
N VAL A 318 20.98 -24.18 19.26
CA VAL A 318 20.59 -24.40 20.66
C VAL A 318 19.07 -24.57 20.76
N LYS A 319 18.67 -25.59 21.52
CA LYS A 319 17.32 -26.14 21.72
C LYS A 319 16.36 -25.16 22.40
N SER A 320 15.06 -25.29 22.10
CA SER A 320 13.93 -24.76 22.89
C SER A 320 13.19 -25.93 23.56
N PRO A 321 12.27 -25.72 24.52
CA PRO A 321 12.42 -25.05 25.82
C PRO A 321 11.93 -25.98 26.96
N GLU A 322 12.39 -25.82 28.21
CA GLU A 322 11.62 -26.27 29.39
C GLU A 322 12.24 -25.77 30.71
N GLN A 323 11.37 -25.41 31.66
CA GLN A 323 11.60 -25.20 33.10
C GLN A 323 12.31 -23.92 33.57
N LYS A 324 11.50 -22.85 33.74
CA LYS A 324 11.45 -22.14 35.03
C LYS A 324 10.17 -21.31 35.20
N ARG A 325 9.08 -22.01 35.53
CA ARG A 325 7.94 -21.42 36.25
C ARG A 325 8.31 -21.35 37.73
N ARG A 326 8.00 -20.22 38.37
CA ARG A 326 7.90 -19.93 39.83
C ARG A 326 9.16 -19.44 40.56
N ARG A 327 9.20 -18.12 40.82
CA ARG A 327 8.84 -17.55 42.13
C ARG A 327 8.61 -16.04 41.99
N CYS A 328 7.36 -15.63 42.20
CA CYS A 328 7.02 -14.28 42.62
C CYS A 328 7.22 -14.19 44.14
N THR A 329 7.89 -13.14 44.62
CA THR A 329 7.60 -12.47 45.91
C THR A 329 8.40 -11.16 45.97
N ASP A 330 7.65 -10.07 46.11
CA ASP A 330 7.95 -8.82 46.82
C ASP A 330 9.34 -8.20 46.72
N GLN A 331 9.40 -7.04 46.04
CA GLN A 331 9.75 -5.80 46.72
C GLN A 331 9.28 -4.57 45.93
N PHE A 332 8.19 -3.97 46.43
CA PHE A 332 7.84 -2.58 46.26
C PHE A 332 9.03 -1.68 46.65
N LEU A 333 9.61 -0.96 45.68
CA LEU A 333 10.21 0.35 45.91
C LEU A 333 9.89 1.24 44.70
N SER A 334 9.18 2.33 44.97
CA SER A 334 8.78 3.37 44.00
C SER A 334 9.99 3.90 43.20
N PRO A 335 9.81 4.25 41.91
CA PRO A 335 10.89 4.73 41.08
C PRO A 335 11.28 6.16 41.48
N GLY A 336 12.55 6.33 41.86
CA GLY A 336 13.17 7.64 41.96
C GLY A 336 13.25 8.30 40.59
N HIS A 337 12.78 9.54 40.53
CA HIS A 337 12.64 10.40 39.35
C HIS A 337 13.99 10.88 38.74
N GLU A 338 15.02 10.04 38.67
CA GLU A 338 16.39 10.49 38.31
C GLU A 338 17.12 9.72 37.18
N GLU A 339 16.52 8.72 36.52
CA GLU A 339 17.19 8.02 35.40
C GLU A 339 16.66 8.32 34.00
N LEU A 340 15.66 9.19 33.86
CA LEU A 340 15.15 9.68 32.56
C LEU A 340 15.86 10.93 32.02
N GLN A 341 16.95 11.38 32.65
CA GLN A 341 17.61 12.64 32.33
C GLN A 341 19.13 12.56 32.12
N ARG A 342 19.69 11.37 31.90
CA ARG A 342 21.12 11.22 31.55
C ARG A 342 21.40 11.09 30.04
N GLY A 343 20.40 11.36 29.19
CA GLY A 343 20.48 11.23 27.73
C GLY A 343 20.92 12.47 26.94
N LEU A 344 21.27 13.58 27.58
CA LEU A 344 21.51 14.87 26.89
C LEU A 344 22.86 15.54 27.25
N SER A 345 23.93 14.75 27.37
CA SER A 345 25.29 15.31 27.38
C SER A 345 26.00 14.99 26.06
N PRO A 346 26.58 15.99 25.36
CA PRO A 346 27.47 15.74 24.23
C PRO A 346 28.65 14.89 24.72
N LEU A 347 28.86 13.73 24.11
CA LEU A 347 30.06 12.94 24.33
C LEU A 347 31.27 13.74 23.81
N PRO A 348 32.42 13.70 24.51
CA PRO A 348 33.62 14.40 24.09
C PRO A 348 34.10 13.86 22.72
N PRO A 349 34.58 14.71 21.80
CA PRO A 349 35.06 14.28 20.49
C PRO A 349 36.42 13.59 20.66
N GLY A 350 36.56 12.37 20.13
CA GLY A 350 37.86 11.70 20.03
C GLY A 350 37.96 10.23 20.42
N SER A 351 36.90 9.41 20.33
CA SER A 351 37.09 7.95 20.49
C SER A 351 36.08 7.05 19.75
N THR A 352 35.44 7.50 18.68
CA THR A 352 34.69 6.59 17.79
C THR A 352 35.64 6.14 16.69
N SER A 353 36.29 4.99 16.87
CA SER A 353 37.00 4.33 15.77
C SER A 353 36.02 3.57 14.88
N LEU A 354 36.33 3.43 13.60
CA LEU A 354 35.54 2.62 12.66
C LEU A 354 35.32 1.19 13.19
N GLU A 355 36.33 0.60 13.84
CA GLU A 355 36.25 -0.71 14.48
C GLU A 355 35.23 -0.76 15.64
N SER A 356 35.18 0.28 16.48
CA SER A 356 34.22 0.36 17.59
C SER A 356 32.77 0.55 17.12
N TYR A 357 32.58 1.30 16.03
CA TYR A 357 31.29 1.45 15.37
C TYR A 357 30.82 0.13 14.75
N GLN A 358 31.70 -0.54 14.00
CA GLN A 358 31.41 -1.83 13.36
C GLN A 358 31.03 -2.90 14.39
N ALA A 359 31.75 -2.99 15.52
CA ALA A 359 31.42 -3.92 16.60
C ALA A 359 30.06 -3.62 17.22
N ALA A 360 29.75 -2.35 17.49
CA ALA A 360 28.45 -1.95 18.04
C ALA A 360 27.30 -2.17 17.04
N LEU A 361 27.54 -1.96 15.74
CA LEU A 361 26.58 -2.23 14.67
C LEU A 361 26.29 -3.73 14.56
N GLU A 362 27.32 -4.58 14.58
CA GLU A 362 27.19 -6.03 14.50
C GLU A 362 26.35 -6.58 15.67
N GLU A 363 26.59 -6.10 16.89
CA GLU A 363 25.82 -6.47 18.07
C GLU A 363 24.32 -6.17 17.88
N VAL A 364 24.00 -4.95 17.41
CA VAL A 364 22.61 -4.53 17.17
C VAL A 364 21.97 -5.29 16.01
N LEU A 365 22.69 -5.53 14.90
CA LEU A 365 22.16 -6.28 13.76
C LEU A 365 21.91 -7.76 14.10
N THR A 366 22.77 -8.36 14.92
CA THR A 366 22.61 -9.74 15.41
C THR A 366 21.37 -9.85 16.30
N TRP A 367 21.21 -8.91 17.22
CA TRP A 367 20.00 -8.84 18.03
C TRP A 367 18.74 -8.61 17.18
N LEU A 368 18.79 -7.69 16.21
CA LEU A 368 17.68 -7.43 15.28
C LEU A 368 17.24 -8.69 14.52
N LEU A 369 18.19 -9.49 14.03
CA LEU A 369 17.88 -10.78 13.39
C LEU A 369 17.11 -11.69 14.36
N SER A 370 17.57 -11.83 15.60
CA SER A 370 16.89 -12.65 16.61
C SER A 370 15.50 -12.11 16.97
N ALA A 371 15.34 -10.79 17.03
CA ALA A 371 14.05 -10.16 17.35
C ALA A 371 13.06 -10.29 16.18
N GLU A 372 13.52 -10.12 14.94
CA GLU A 372 12.74 -10.36 13.71
C GLU A 372 12.24 -11.82 13.65
N ASP A 373 13.13 -12.79 13.88
CA ASP A 373 12.76 -14.21 13.96
C ASP A 373 11.81 -14.49 15.13
N GLY A 374 12.04 -13.85 16.28
CA GLY A 374 11.17 -13.93 17.45
C GLY A 374 9.75 -13.46 17.16
N LEU A 375 9.59 -12.34 16.44
CA LEU A 375 8.30 -11.80 16.03
C LEU A 375 7.61 -12.70 14.98
N GLN A 376 8.36 -13.18 13.99
CA GLN A 376 7.86 -14.09 12.96
C GLN A 376 7.44 -15.45 13.53
N GLY A 377 8.13 -15.93 14.57
CA GLY A 377 7.84 -17.18 15.26
C GLY A 377 6.64 -17.13 16.19
N GLN A 378 6.10 -15.94 16.50
CA GLN A 378 4.92 -15.84 17.37
C GLN A 378 3.68 -16.41 16.67
N PRO A 379 2.89 -17.28 17.34
CA PRO A 379 1.75 -17.95 16.73
C PRO A 379 0.68 -16.95 16.25
N PRO A 380 -0.15 -17.32 15.26
CA PRO A 380 -1.30 -16.49 14.88
C PRO A 380 -2.23 -16.27 16.08
N ILE A 381 -2.95 -15.14 16.07
CA ILE A 381 -3.84 -14.76 17.18
C ILE A 381 -4.93 -15.84 17.33
N SER A 382 -4.93 -16.54 18.47
CA SER A 382 -5.85 -17.66 18.75
C SER A 382 -7.29 -17.17 18.85
N ASP A 383 -8.28 -18.05 18.66
CA ASP A 383 -9.71 -17.78 18.88
C ASP A 383 -10.15 -17.94 20.34
N ASN A 384 -9.31 -18.52 21.19
CA ASN A 384 -9.58 -18.73 22.61
C ASN A 384 -9.16 -17.52 23.46
N VAL A 385 -10.05 -17.05 24.35
CA VAL A 385 -9.80 -15.89 25.22
C VAL A 385 -8.57 -16.06 26.11
N GLU A 386 -8.38 -17.25 26.68
CA GLU A 386 -7.26 -17.51 27.60
C GLU A 386 -5.93 -17.60 26.84
N GLU A 387 -5.93 -18.17 25.63
CA GLU A 387 -4.74 -18.20 24.76
C GLU A 387 -4.38 -16.80 24.25
N VAL A 388 -5.37 -15.95 23.96
CA VAL A 388 -5.14 -14.55 23.56
C VAL A 388 -4.54 -13.74 24.70
N LYS A 389 -4.99 -13.98 25.95
CA LYS A 389 -4.36 -13.39 27.13
C LYS A 389 -2.90 -13.82 27.24
N GLU A 390 -2.59 -15.10 27.08
CA GLU A 390 -1.20 -15.59 27.12
C GLU A 390 -0.33 -15.02 25.98
N GLN A 391 -0.87 -14.97 24.76
CA GLN A 391 -0.23 -14.35 23.60
C GLN A 391 0.03 -12.85 23.83
N PHE A 392 -0.89 -12.16 24.50
CA PHE A 392 -0.74 -10.75 24.87
C PHE A 392 0.43 -10.54 25.83
N HIS A 393 0.49 -11.27 26.95
CA HIS A 393 1.59 -11.15 27.93
C HIS A 393 2.95 -11.52 27.31
N THR A 394 2.96 -12.53 26.42
CA THR A 394 4.18 -12.92 25.69
C THR A 394 4.66 -11.78 24.77
N HIS A 395 3.73 -11.14 24.06
CA HIS A 395 4.05 -10.03 23.17
C HIS A 395 4.40 -8.75 23.94
N GLU A 396 3.79 -8.50 25.10
CA GLU A 396 4.15 -7.40 26.00
C GLU A 396 5.60 -7.51 26.48
N GLY A 397 6.03 -8.70 26.94
CA GLY A 397 7.42 -8.94 27.32
C GLY A 397 8.40 -8.67 26.16
N TYR A 398 8.02 -9.05 24.94
CA TYR A 398 8.78 -8.75 23.74
C TYR A 398 8.84 -7.23 23.44
N MET A 399 7.76 -6.48 23.65
CA MET A 399 7.72 -5.02 23.48
C MET A 399 8.61 -4.29 24.50
N VAL A 400 8.70 -4.79 25.72
CA VAL A 400 9.64 -4.28 26.75
C VAL A 400 11.09 -4.52 26.33
N GLU A 401 11.40 -5.72 25.81
CA GLU A 401 12.72 -6.05 25.28
C GLU A 401 13.10 -5.14 24.10
N LEU A 402 12.17 -4.90 23.17
CA LEU A 402 12.35 -3.99 22.04
C LEU A 402 12.69 -2.57 22.51
N THR A 403 11.93 -2.05 23.48
CA THR A 403 12.14 -0.71 24.05
C THR A 403 13.50 -0.58 24.76
N THR A 404 13.97 -1.65 25.40
CA THR A 404 15.28 -1.68 26.09
C THR A 404 16.44 -1.50 25.10
N HIS A 405 16.31 -2.06 23.89
CA HIS A 405 17.37 -2.02 22.87
C HIS A 405 17.34 -0.78 21.97
N GLN A 406 16.28 0.02 22.03
CA GLN A 406 16.20 1.33 21.37
C GLN A 406 17.44 2.20 21.63
N GLY A 407 17.89 2.25 22.89
CA GLY A 407 19.05 3.04 23.27
C GLY A 407 20.32 2.61 22.55
N SER A 408 20.45 1.30 22.27
CA SER A 408 21.57 0.71 21.53
C SER A 408 21.54 1.08 20.05
N VAL A 409 20.38 0.98 19.39
CA VAL A 409 20.19 1.42 17.99
C VAL A 409 20.54 2.90 17.84
N GLY A 410 20.03 3.74 18.73
CA GLY A 410 20.33 5.18 18.72
C GLY A 410 21.80 5.50 18.98
N ARG A 411 22.51 4.70 19.80
CA ARG A 411 23.95 4.85 20.01
C ARG A 411 24.74 4.55 18.74
N VAL A 412 24.41 3.47 18.02
CA VAL A 412 25.09 3.10 16.77
C VAL A 412 24.88 4.16 15.68
N LEU A 413 23.66 4.67 15.53
CA LEU A 413 23.37 5.73 14.56
C LEU A 413 24.14 7.03 14.87
N ARG A 414 24.24 7.42 16.15
CA ARG A 414 25.07 8.57 16.55
C ARG A 414 26.55 8.34 16.32
N ALA A 415 27.05 7.13 16.58
CA ALA A 415 28.45 6.78 16.32
C ALA A 415 28.78 6.82 14.82
N GLY A 416 27.88 6.33 13.96
CA GLY A 416 28.03 6.44 12.50
C GLY A 416 27.99 7.89 12.02
N ALA A 417 27.05 8.71 12.54
CA ALA A 417 26.98 10.13 12.21
C ALA A 417 28.25 10.89 12.63
N ALA A 418 28.83 10.57 13.80
CA ALA A 418 30.09 11.14 14.26
C ALA A 418 31.26 10.77 13.32
N LEU A 419 31.33 9.51 12.89
CA LEU A 419 32.35 9.05 11.93
C LEU A 419 32.29 9.78 10.59
N LEU A 420 31.09 10.01 10.05
CA LEU A 420 30.89 10.77 8.82
C LEU A 420 31.26 12.26 8.97
N GLY A 421 31.16 12.80 10.20
CA GLY A 421 31.50 14.19 10.51
C GLY A 421 33.00 14.46 10.63
N GLU A 422 33.81 13.46 11.02
CA GLU A 422 35.25 13.62 11.28
C GLU A 422 36.12 13.70 10.00
N ARG A 423 35.55 13.45 8.79
CA ARG A 423 36.23 13.47 7.47
C ARG A 423 37.56 12.68 7.41
N ASN A 424 37.71 11.65 8.24
CA ASN A 424 38.89 10.78 8.29
C ASN A 424 38.69 9.44 7.55
N LEU A 425 37.53 9.26 6.89
CA LEU A 425 37.19 8.05 6.13
C LEU A 425 37.48 8.24 4.63
N SER A 426 37.80 7.15 3.94
CA SER A 426 37.78 7.10 2.47
C SER A 426 36.37 7.36 1.92
N GLU A 427 36.24 7.83 0.68
CA GLU A 427 34.92 7.98 0.02
C GLU A 427 34.11 6.67 0.02
N ASP A 428 34.79 5.54 -0.19
CA ASP A 428 34.17 4.21 -0.14
C ASP A 428 33.71 3.84 1.29
N GLU A 429 34.47 4.20 2.32
CA GLU A 429 34.13 3.93 3.72
C GLU A 429 33.01 4.84 4.22
N ASP A 430 32.98 6.10 3.77
CA ASP A 430 31.89 7.05 4.03
C ASP A 430 30.58 6.56 3.41
N SER A 431 30.62 6.10 2.16
CA SER A 431 29.47 5.50 1.48
C SER A 431 28.97 4.25 2.19
N GLU A 432 29.88 3.35 2.60
CA GLU A 432 29.55 2.12 3.32
C GLU A 432 28.90 2.42 4.69
N VAL A 433 29.44 3.36 5.47
CA VAL A 433 28.86 3.75 6.76
C VAL A 433 27.46 4.34 6.58
N ARG A 434 27.20 5.12 5.52
CA ARG A 434 25.85 5.62 5.19
C ARG A 434 24.89 4.49 4.84
N GLU A 435 25.31 3.53 4.03
CA GLU A 435 24.49 2.37 3.68
C GLU A 435 24.17 1.50 4.91
N GLN A 436 25.15 1.27 5.78
CA GLN A 436 24.99 0.53 7.03
C GLN A 436 24.02 1.21 7.99
N MET A 437 24.11 2.54 8.14
CA MET A 437 23.18 3.32 8.94
C MET A 437 21.75 3.28 8.36
N ASN A 438 21.61 3.37 7.05
CA ASN A 438 20.32 3.29 6.37
C ASN A 438 19.69 1.90 6.53
N LEU A 439 20.47 0.84 6.36
CA LEU A 439 20.02 -0.55 6.56
C LEU A 439 19.57 -0.79 8.00
N LEU A 440 20.37 -0.35 8.98
CA LEU A 440 20.02 -0.46 10.40
C LEU A 440 18.71 0.26 10.69
N ASN A 441 18.56 1.50 10.21
CA ASN A 441 17.36 2.31 10.44
C ASN A 441 16.12 1.66 9.79
N ALA A 442 16.25 1.18 8.56
CA ALA A 442 15.15 0.52 7.84
C ALA A 442 14.68 -0.77 8.52
N ARG A 443 15.61 -1.63 8.95
CA ARG A 443 15.28 -2.88 9.65
C ARG A 443 14.65 -2.63 11.02
N TRP A 444 15.21 -1.69 11.79
CA TRP A 444 14.66 -1.25 13.06
C TRP A 444 13.24 -0.73 12.91
N GLU A 445 12.99 0.15 11.94
CA GLU A 445 11.68 0.74 11.71
C GLU A 445 10.65 -0.30 11.28
N HIS A 446 11.04 -1.21 10.37
CA HIS A 446 10.17 -2.31 9.96
C HIS A 446 9.79 -3.21 11.14
N LEU A 447 10.76 -3.60 11.97
CA LEU A 447 10.52 -4.41 13.16
C LEU A 447 9.59 -3.69 14.15
N ARG A 448 9.81 -2.40 14.39
CA ARG A 448 8.99 -1.55 15.26
C ARG A 448 7.54 -1.48 14.78
N VAL A 449 7.32 -1.18 13.50
CA VAL A 449 5.98 -1.08 12.90
C VAL A 449 5.27 -2.42 12.94
N ALA A 450 5.93 -3.51 12.55
CA ALA A 450 5.34 -4.86 12.58
C ALA A 450 4.96 -5.30 14.01
N SER A 451 5.78 -4.93 15.00
CA SER A 451 5.49 -5.20 16.41
C SER A 451 4.28 -4.39 16.90
N MET A 452 4.20 -3.09 16.56
CA MET A 452 3.04 -2.26 16.89
C MET A 452 1.74 -2.76 16.24
N GLU A 453 1.79 -3.18 14.97
CA GLU A 453 0.61 -3.73 14.29
C GLU A 453 0.11 -5.01 14.97
N ARG A 454 1.02 -5.89 15.38
CA ARG A 454 0.68 -7.11 16.13
C ARG A 454 0.05 -6.78 17.49
N GLN A 455 0.60 -5.80 18.22
CA GLN A 455 0.02 -5.29 19.47
C GLN A 455 -1.42 -4.78 19.25
N THR A 456 -1.66 -3.97 18.21
CA THR A 456 -3.01 -3.48 17.87
C THR A 456 -3.97 -4.64 17.60
N ARG A 457 -3.57 -5.61 16.77
CA ARG A 457 -4.42 -6.78 16.46
C ARG A 457 -4.73 -7.63 17.70
N LEU A 458 -3.76 -7.80 18.62
CA LEU A 458 -3.97 -8.49 19.89
C LEU A 458 -4.94 -7.73 20.82
N HIS A 459 -4.85 -6.40 20.87
CA HIS A 459 -5.80 -5.56 21.60
C HIS A 459 -7.22 -5.67 21.05
N GLU A 460 -7.41 -5.55 19.74
CA GLU A 460 -8.72 -5.69 19.09
C GLU A 460 -9.33 -7.07 19.35
N ALA A 461 -8.51 -8.12 19.24
CA ALA A 461 -8.90 -9.49 19.50
C ALA A 461 -9.34 -9.72 20.95
N ARG A 462 -8.64 -9.11 21.91
CA ARG A 462 -8.99 -9.15 23.34
C ARG A 462 -10.29 -8.40 23.63
N ILE A 463 -10.45 -7.18 23.10
CA ILE A 463 -11.69 -6.37 23.27
C ILE A 463 -12.91 -7.11 22.69
N LYS A 464 -12.80 -7.59 21.44
CA LYS A 464 -13.90 -8.26 20.75
C LYS A 464 -14.35 -9.52 21.47
N ARG A 465 -13.43 -10.29 22.03
CA ARG A 465 -13.75 -11.58 22.65
C ARG A 465 -14.19 -11.47 24.10
N MET A 466 -13.74 -10.45 24.83
CA MET A 466 -14.29 -10.15 26.16
C MET A 466 -15.69 -9.53 26.06
N GLY A 467 -15.96 -8.68 25.07
CA GLY A 467 -17.31 -8.17 24.79
C GLY A 467 -18.30 -9.21 24.27
N ALA A 468 -17.84 -10.41 23.92
CA ALA A 468 -18.66 -11.54 23.47
C ALA A 468 -18.94 -12.57 24.58
N GLN A 469 -18.45 -12.36 25.81
CA GLN A 469 -18.75 -13.25 26.92
C GLN A 469 -20.22 -13.11 27.34
N PRO A 470 -20.95 -14.22 27.54
CA PRO A 470 -22.30 -14.18 28.09
C PRO A 470 -22.29 -13.50 29.47
N MET A 471 -23.26 -12.62 29.70
CA MET A 471 -23.49 -12.04 31.03
C MET A 471 -23.70 -13.17 32.05
N GLY A 472 -23.05 -13.07 33.21
CA GLY A 472 -23.22 -14.04 34.29
C GLY A 472 -24.70 -14.19 34.72
N PRO A 473 -25.10 -15.37 35.23
CA PRO A 473 -26.49 -15.65 35.58
C PRO A 473 -27.02 -14.83 36.77
N ASP A 474 -26.15 -14.30 37.64
CA ASP A 474 -26.55 -13.48 38.79
C ASP A 474 -25.89 -12.09 38.86
N LEU A 475 -26.39 -11.25 39.78
CA LEU A 475 -25.94 -9.86 39.93
C LEU A 475 -24.50 -9.75 40.44
N GLU A 476 -24.01 -10.75 41.18
CA GLU A 476 -22.64 -10.76 41.69
C GLU A 476 -21.66 -11.18 40.58
N ASP A 477 -22.05 -12.10 39.69
CA ASP A 477 -21.31 -12.46 38.50
C ASP A 477 -21.18 -11.27 37.53
N VAL A 478 -22.26 -10.50 37.34
CA VAL A 478 -22.25 -9.29 36.51
C VAL A 478 -21.40 -8.20 37.14
N LYS A 479 -21.45 -8.01 38.47
CA LYS A 479 -20.54 -7.08 39.16
C LYS A 479 -19.08 -7.49 39.02
N HIS A 480 -18.78 -8.78 39.15
CA HIS A 480 -17.43 -9.31 38.96
C HIS A 480 -16.95 -9.08 37.53
N GLN A 481 -17.79 -9.33 36.52
CA GLN A 481 -17.50 -9.05 35.11
C GLN A 481 -17.23 -7.55 34.86
N VAL A 482 -17.99 -6.66 35.49
CA VAL A 482 -17.79 -5.20 35.40
C VAL A 482 -16.47 -4.78 36.04
N GLU A 483 -16.13 -5.33 37.21
CA GLU A 483 -14.87 -5.03 37.90
C GLU A 483 -13.66 -5.53 37.10
N GLU A 484 -13.74 -6.72 36.50
CA GLU A 484 -12.72 -7.23 35.58
C GLU A 484 -12.57 -6.32 34.35
N HIS A 485 -13.69 -5.91 33.72
CA HIS A 485 -13.67 -4.97 32.60
C HIS A 485 -13.01 -3.62 32.96
N LYS A 486 -13.21 -3.14 34.19
CA LYS A 486 -12.63 -1.90 34.69
C LYS A 486 -11.11 -2.01 34.88
N LEU A 487 -10.63 -3.10 35.49
CA LEU A 487 -9.18 -3.38 35.62
C LEU A 487 -8.51 -3.52 34.25
N LEU A 488 -9.19 -4.15 33.30
CA LEU A 488 -8.69 -4.30 31.92
C LEU A 488 -8.65 -2.97 31.16
N GLN A 489 -9.56 -2.05 31.45
CA GLN A 489 -9.55 -0.70 30.89
C GLN A 489 -8.37 0.12 31.45
N GLU A 490 -8.12 0.04 32.76
CA GLU A 490 -6.96 0.68 33.40
C GLU A 490 -5.62 0.13 32.83
N ASP A 491 -5.50 -1.18 32.63
CA ASP A 491 -4.34 -1.81 31.97
C ASP A 491 -4.15 -1.31 30.53
N LEU A 492 -5.24 -1.17 29.78
CA LEU A 492 -5.22 -0.69 28.39
C LEU A 492 -4.72 0.76 28.30
N GLU A 493 -5.14 1.61 29.26
CA GLU A 493 -4.71 3.01 29.34
C GLU A 493 -3.21 3.13 29.69
N LEU A 494 -2.69 2.27 30.57
CA LEU A 494 -1.25 2.19 30.88
C LEU A 494 -0.42 1.69 29.68
N GLU A 495 -0.93 0.72 28.91
CA GLU A 495 -0.30 0.25 27.66
C GLU A 495 -0.26 1.33 26.58
N GLN A 496 -1.30 2.16 26.45
CA GLN A 496 -1.31 3.26 25.49
C GLN A 496 -0.12 4.23 25.72
N VAL A 497 0.33 4.41 26.95
CA VAL A 497 1.52 5.22 27.28
C VAL A 497 2.81 4.59 26.72
N ARG A 498 2.96 3.26 26.79
CA ARG A 498 4.11 2.54 26.23
C ARG A 498 4.09 2.55 24.70
N VAL A 499 2.93 2.34 24.08
CA VAL A 499 2.74 2.47 22.63
C VAL A 499 3.09 3.90 22.17
N ASN A 500 2.69 4.92 22.93
CA ASN A 500 3.03 6.31 22.63
C ASN A 500 4.55 6.57 22.71
N SER A 501 5.27 5.98 23.67
CA SER A 501 6.74 6.10 23.73
C SER A 501 7.45 5.55 22.50
N LEU A 502 6.96 4.46 21.91
CA LEU A 502 7.48 3.87 20.67
C LEU A 502 7.07 4.66 19.42
N THR A 503 5.97 5.40 19.48
CA THR A 503 5.43 6.20 18.36
C THR A 503 6.22 7.52 18.19
N HIS A 504 6.77 8.06 19.27
CA HIS A 504 7.51 9.34 19.26
C HIS A 504 9.02 9.21 18.98
N MET A 505 9.51 8.01 18.63
CA MET A 505 10.91 7.76 18.30
C MET A 505 11.18 7.79 16.80
N VAL A 506 11.15 8.98 16.22
CA VAL A 506 11.73 9.20 14.88
C VAL A 506 13.19 9.57 15.08
N VAL A 507 14.12 8.67 14.73
CA VAL A 507 15.53 9.05 14.61
C VAL A 507 15.71 9.71 13.24
N VAL A 508 15.62 11.03 13.23
CA VAL A 508 15.98 11.86 12.08
C VAL A 508 17.50 11.78 11.93
N VAL A 509 17.99 11.14 10.87
CA VAL A 509 19.34 11.39 10.40
C VAL A 509 19.25 12.64 9.53
N ASP A 510 19.72 13.75 10.07
CA ASP A 510 19.68 15.06 9.42
C ASP A 510 20.43 14.98 8.08
N GLU A 511 19.73 15.21 6.96
CA GLU A 511 20.32 15.24 5.60
C GLU A 511 21.21 16.49 5.36
N THR A 512 21.61 17.20 6.41
CA THR A 512 22.32 18.49 6.33
C THR A 512 23.83 18.37 6.11
N SER A 513 24.39 17.17 5.92
CA SER A 513 25.82 17.01 5.58
C SER A 513 26.13 17.12 4.07
N GLY A 514 25.12 17.14 3.19
CA GLY A 514 25.30 17.32 1.75
C GLY A 514 25.72 18.74 1.33
N ASP A 515 25.23 19.76 2.04
CA ASP A 515 25.46 21.17 1.69
C ASP A 515 26.87 21.68 2.08
N SER A 516 27.58 20.96 2.96
CA SER A 516 28.96 21.29 3.32
C SER A 516 29.97 20.86 2.23
N ALA A 517 29.64 19.84 1.42
CA ALA A 517 30.50 19.37 0.34
C ALA A 517 30.44 20.31 -0.87
N THR A 518 29.27 20.86 -1.19
CA THR A 518 29.07 21.85 -2.25
C THR A 518 29.65 23.22 -1.90
N ALA A 519 29.50 23.69 -0.65
CA ALA A 519 30.13 24.93 -0.19
C ALA A 519 31.68 24.88 -0.20
N ALA A 520 32.27 23.71 0.07
CA ALA A 520 33.72 23.52 0.00
C ALA A 520 34.26 23.44 -1.45
N LEU A 521 33.40 23.08 -2.41
CA LEU A 521 33.71 23.10 -3.85
C LEU A 521 33.59 24.50 -4.44
N GLU A 522 32.62 25.32 -4.00
CA GLU A 522 32.50 26.73 -4.42
C GLU A 522 33.66 27.60 -3.91
N SER A 523 34.17 27.37 -2.70
CA SER A 523 35.33 28.12 -2.17
C SER A 523 36.65 27.81 -2.88
N LYS A 524 36.73 26.75 -3.70
CA LYS A 524 37.92 26.42 -4.51
C LYS A 524 37.83 26.90 -5.96
N LEU A 525 36.69 27.49 -6.34
CA LEU A 525 36.41 28.01 -7.68
C LEU A 525 36.33 29.55 -7.73
N GLN A 526 36.62 30.22 -6.61
CA GLN A 526 37.00 31.64 -6.54
C GLN A 526 38.49 31.75 -6.22
#